data_AF-A0A2T5JBE8-F1
#
_entry.id   AF-A0A2T5JBE8-F1
#
_cell.length_a   1.000
_cell.length_b   1.000
_cell.length_c   1.000
_cell.angle_alpha   90.00
_cell.angle_beta   90.00
_cell.angle_gamma   90.00
#
_symmetry.space_group_name_H-M   'P 1'
#
loop_
_entity.id
_entity.type
_entity.pdbx_description
1 polymer ?
#
loop_
_entity_poly.entity_id
_entity_poly.type
_entity_poly.pdbx_seq_one_letter_code
_entity_poly.pdbx_strand_id
1 'polypeptide(L)'
;MKMEKKTNKYHLTLQLTSYADGSTEPARQLELDFDNHDEVFGIIERIKEKNPFGNEEQAAQFALGLKLFSEVKLKNRQHPLFEELNAVFPAFMKKLKSL
;
A
#
# COMPACT_ATOMS: atom_id res chain seq x y z
N MET A 1 -10.63 26.91 -10.01
CA MET A 1 -10.88 25.46 -10.10
C MET A 1 -9.64 24.71 -9.62
N LYS A 2 -9.71 23.96 -8.52
CA LYS A 2 -8.67 22.98 -8.21
C LYS A 2 -8.78 21.89 -9.28
N MET A 3 -7.74 21.68 -10.09
CA MET A 3 -7.69 20.47 -10.91
C MET A 3 -7.76 19.29 -9.96
N GLU A 4 -8.80 18.46 -10.10
CA GLU A 4 -8.79 17.13 -9.49
C GLU A 4 -7.53 16.43 -9.97
N LYS A 5 -6.66 16.06 -9.04
CA LYS A 5 -5.47 15.28 -9.38
C LYS A 5 -5.99 13.97 -9.97
N LYS A 6 -5.59 13.68 -11.21
CA LYS A 6 -5.90 12.38 -11.85
C LYS A 6 -5.31 11.28 -10.97
N THR A 7 -6.15 10.35 -10.54
CA THR A 7 -5.76 9.15 -9.81
C THR A 7 -5.99 7.92 -10.69
N ASN A 8 -5.15 6.90 -10.50
CA ASN A 8 -5.38 5.57 -11.04
C ASN A 8 -6.41 4.86 -10.17
N LYS A 9 -7.27 4.03 -10.78
CA LYS A 9 -8.33 3.30 -10.09
C LYS A 9 -8.05 1.81 -10.12
N TYR A 10 -8.28 1.14 -9.01
CA TYR A 10 -7.97 -0.27 -8.82
C TYR A 10 -9.12 -0.96 -8.09
N HIS A 11 -9.29 -2.25 -8.39
CA HIS A 11 -10.10 -3.17 -7.62
C HIS A 11 -9.16 -4.21 -6.99
N LEU A 12 -9.31 -4.46 -5.69
CA LEU A 12 -8.54 -5.44 -4.95
C LEU A 12 -9.47 -6.52 -4.41
N THR A 13 -9.09 -7.77 -4.66
CA THR A 13 -9.67 -8.94 -4.04
C THR A 13 -8.63 -9.60 -3.14
N LEU A 14 -8.96 -9.81 -1.87
CA LEU A 14 -8.16 -10.55 -0.90
C LEU A 14 -8.94 -11.79 -0.47
N GLN A 15 -8.38 -12.96 -0.68
CA GLN A 15 -8.97 -14.24 -0.28
C GLN A 15 -8.14 -14.87 0.83
N LEU A 16 -8.81 -15.34 1.88
CA LEU A 16 -8.19 -16.18 2.90
C LEU A 16 -7.98 -17.58 2.35
N THR A 17 -6.72 -18.03 2.27
CA THR A 17 -6.37 -19.36 1.75
C THR A 17 -6.34 -20.43 2.84
N SER A 18 -5.92 -20.06 4.06
CA SER A 18 -5.91 -20.94 5.22
C SER A 18 -5.84 -20.12 6.50
N TYR A 19 -6.53 -20.59 7.55
CA TYR A 19 -6.35 -20.11 8.91
C TYR A 19 -5.04 -20.62 9.52
N ALA A 20 -4.62 -20.01 10.63
CA ALA A 20 -3.40 -20.39 11.34
C ALA A 20 -3.46 -21.81 11.93
N ASP A 21 -4.67 -22.34 12.18
CA ASP A 21 -4.89 -23.71 12.62
C ASP A 21 -4.95 -24.72 11.46
N GLY A 22 -4.72 -24.26 10.22
CA GLY A 22 -4.76 -25.06 9.00
C GLY A 22 -6.16 -25.30 8.45
N SER A 23 -7.22 -24.82 9.12
CA SER A 23 -8.57 -24.89 8.56
C SER A 23 -8.71 -23.96 7.35
N THR A 24 -9.61 -24.28 6.44
CA THR A 24 -9.95 -23.45 5.26
C THR A 24 -11.34 -22.83 5.38
N GLU A 25 -12.07 -23.14 6.44
CA GLU A 25 -13.47 -22.75 6.62
C GLU A 25 -13.69 -21.96 7.92
N PRO A 26 -14.59 -20.95 7.92
CA PRO A 26 -15.33 -20.49 6.75
C PRO A 26 -14.43 -19.75 5.75
N ALA A 27 -14.61 -20.00 4.45
CA ALA A 27 -13.94 -19.21 3.42
C ALA A 27 -14.24 -17.70 3.61
N ARG A 28 -13.23 -16.84 3.42
CA ARG A 28 -13.37 -15.38 3.52
C ARG A 28 -12.75 -14.66 2.34
N GLN A 29 -13.45 -13.65 1.87
CA GLN A 29 -12.99 -12.75 0.80
C GLN A 29 -13.31 -11.31 1.17
N LEU A 30 -12.41 -10.40 0.81
CA LEU A 30 -12.60 -8.96 0.87
C LEU A 30 -12.45 -8.42 -0.54
N GLU A 31 -13.42 -7.63 -0.98
CA GLU A 31 -13.33 -6.84 -2.20
C GLU A 31 -13.36 -5.36 -1.83
N LEU A 32 -12.48 -4.57 -2.43
CA LEU A 32 -12.48 -3.12 -2.24
C LEU A 32 -11.98 -2.41 -3.49
N ASP A 33 -12.62 -1.29 -3.79
CA ASP A 33 -12.13 -0.33 -4.77
C ASP A 33 -11.27 0.72 -4.07
N PHE A 34 -10.15 1.08 -4.70
CA PHE A 34 -9.34 2.19 -4.24
C PHE A 34 -8.72 2.95 -5.41
N ASP A 35 -8.45 4.23 -5.17
CA ASP A 35 -7.69 5.07 -6.07
C ASP A 35 -6.31 5.39 -5.49
N ASN A 36 -5.31 5.61 -6.35
CA ASN A 36 -3.98 6.04 -5.94
C ASN A 36 -3.41 7.05 -6.93
N HIS A 37 -2.63 8.01 -6.44
CA HIS A 37 -1.97 8.99 -7.30
C HIS A 37 -0.84 8.39 -8.15
N ASP A 38 -0.15 7.38 -7.64
CA ASP A 38 0.90 6.68 -8.35
C ASP A 38 0.33 5.44 -9.06
N GLU A 39 0.99 5.02 -10.14
CA GLU A 39 0.67 3.76 -10.79
C GLU A 39 1.29 2.62 -9.95
N VAL A 40 0.44 1.82 -9.30
CA VAL A 40 0.84 0.85 -8.27
C VAL A 40 1.71 -0.28 -8.84
N PHE A 41 1.46 -0.76 -10.06
CA PHE A 41 2.23 -1.87 -10.64
C PHE A 41 3.67 -1.48 -10.93
N GLY A 42 3.91 -0.31 -11.53
CA GLY A 42 5.24 0.22 -11.76
C GLY A 42 5.99 0.56 -10.46
N ILE A 43 5.27 0.81 -9.35
CA ILE A 43 5.91 0.89 -8.02
C ILE A 43 6.31 -0.49 -7.51
N ILE A 44 5.46 -1.51 -7.67
CA ILE A 44 5.80 -2.90 -7.33
C ILE A 44 7.06 -3.33 -8.08
N GLU A 45 7.11 -3.12 -9.40
CA GLU A 45 8.26 -3.45 -10.24
C GLU A 45 9.55 -2.77 -9.75
N ARG A 46 9.51 -1.45 -9.55
CA ARG A 46 10.68 -0.69 -9.05
C ARG A 46 11.17 -1.15 -7.68
N ILE A 47 10.29 -1.57 -6.78
CA ILE A 47 10.69 -2.07 -5.46
C ILE A 47 11.24 -3.49 -5.57
N LYS A 48 10.67 -4.34 -6.44
CA LYS A 48 11.22 -5.67 -6.73
C LYS A 48 12.63 -5.58 -7.31
N GLU A 49 12.88 -4.68 -8.27
CA GLU A 49 14.20 -4.45 -8.87
C GLU A 49 15.27 -4.08 -7.84
N LYS A 50 14.91 -3.25 -6.85
CA LYS A 50 15.81 -2.87 -5.75
C LYS A 50 16.02 -4.00 -4.74
N ASN A 51 15.15 -5.00 -4.76
CA ASN A 51 15.14 -6.18 -3.89
C ASN A 51 15.55 -5.90 -2.42
N PRO A 52 14.92 -4.92 -1.75
CA PRO A 52 15.39 -4.44 -0.45
C PRO A 52 15.26 -5.49 0.68
N PHE A 53 14.54 -6.58 0.41
CA PHE A 53 14.27 -7.66 1.37
C PHE A 53 14.84 -9.00 0.93
N GLY A 54 15.54 -9.09 -0.20
CA GLY A 54 16.00 -10.36 -0.75
C GLY A 54 14.87 -11.30 -1.20
N ASN A 55 13.63 -10.80 -1.29
CA ASN A 55 12.42 -11.56 -1.62
C ASN A 55 11.45 -10.65 -2.41
N GLU A 56 11.15 -11.05 -3.65
CA GLU A 56 10.27 -10.28 -4.54
C GLU A 56 8.81 -10.24 -4.08
N GLU A 57 8.31 -11.28 -3.42
CA GLU A 57 6.95 -11.30 -2.88
C GLU A 57 6.82 -10.33 -1.72
N GLN A 58 7.82 -10.27 -0.82
CA GLN A 58 7.86 -9.28 0.25
C GLN A 58 7.98 -7.86 -0.30
N ALA A 59 8.75 -7.66 -1.38
CA ALA A 59 8.83 -6.40 -2.08
C ALA A 59 7.45 -5.95 -2.63
N ALA A 60 6.70 -6.87 -3.25
CA ALA A 60 5.35 -6.59 -3.74
C ALA A 60 4.35 -6.30 -2.62
N GLN A 61 4.35 -7.12 -1.55
CA GLN A 61 3.52 -6.92 -0.36
C GLN A 61 3.78 -5.55 0.27
N PHE A 62 5.05 -5.20 0.44
CA PHE A 62 5.46 -3.91 0.99
C PHE A 62 5.02 -2.74 0.09
N ALA A 63 5.22 -2.84 -1.23
CA ALA A 63 4.83 -1.82 -2.18
C ALA A 63 3.31 -1.57 -2.16
N LEU A 64 2.51 -2.64 -2.26
CA LEU A 64 1.05 -2.57 -2.24
C LEU A 64 0.54 -2.01 -0.91
N GLY A 65 1.01 -2.56 0.21
CA GLY A 65 0.63 -2.12 1.55
C GLY A 65 0.97 -0.65 1.81
N LEU A 66 2.17 -0.22 1.39
CA LEU A 66 2.59 1.18 1.51
C LEU A 66 1.68 2.11 0.70
N LYS A 67 1.26 1.71 -0.51
CA LYS A 67 0.38 2.53 -1.35
C LYS A 67 -1.03 2.63 -0.80
N LEU A 68 -1.61 1.53 -0.34
CA LEU A 68 -2.91 1.52 0.33
C LEU A 68 -2.88 2.42 1.58
N PHE A 69 -1.87 2.23 2.43
CA PHE A 69 -1.72 2.98 3.67
C PHE A 69 -1.47 4.48 3.44
N SER A 70 -0.52 4.82 2.58
CA SER A 70 -0.12 6.23 2.38
C SER A 70 -1.23 7.07 1.75
N GLU A 71 -2.08 6.48 0.92
CA GLU A 71 -3.22 7.18 0.33
C GLU A 71 -4.32 7.44 1.38
N VAL A 72 -4.65 6.44 2.23
CA VAL A 72 -5.59 6.63 3.35
C VAL A 72 -5.08 7.73 4.30
N LYS A 73 -3.79 7.68 4.65
CA LYS A 73 -3.14 8.71 5.46
C LYS A 73 -3.20 10.09 4.81
N LEU A 74 -3.00 10.18 3.49
CA LEU A 74 -3.03 11.46 2.76
C LEU A 74 -4.44 12.07 2.77
N LYS A 75 -5.47 11.27 2.49
CA LYS A 75 -6.88 11.68 2.52
C LYS A 75 -7.33 12.12 3.91
N ASN A 76 -6.77 11.49 4.94
CA ASN A 76 -7.09 11.76 6.35
C ASN A 76 -5.97 12.49 7.08
N ARG A 77 -5.17 13.32 6.40
CA ARG A 77 -3.93 13.90 6.96
C ARG A 77 -4.11 14.67 8.27
N GLN A 78 -5.30 15.24 8.50
CA GLN A 78 -5.62 15.99 9.73
C GLN A 78 -6.17 15.11 10.87
N HIS A 79 -6.38 13.81 10.63
CA HIS A 79 -6.90 12.90 11.65
C HIS A 79 -5.85 12.70 12.77
N PRO A 80 -6.23 12.79 14.06
CA PRO A 80 -5.28 12.71 15.18
C PRO A 80 -4.37 11.47 15.18
N LEU A 81 -4.91 10.32 14.71
CA LEU A 81 -4.14 9.08 14.53
C LEU A 81 -2.83 9.26 13.72
N PHE A 82 -2.79 10.22 12.80
CA PHE A 82 -1.64 10.43 11.92
C PHE A 82 -0.75 11.60 12.33
N GLU A 83 -1.03 12.30 13.43
CA GLU A 83 -0.32 13.53 13.81
C GLU A 83 1.19 13.31 13.97
N GLU A 84 1.59 12.38 14.84
CA GLU A 84 3.01 12.05 15.03
C GLU A 84 3.63 11.47 13.76
N LEU A 85 2.86 10.64 13.04
CA LEU A 85 3.32 10.01 11.82
C LEU A 85 3.54 11.03 10.68
N ASN A 86 2.80 12.13 10.65
CA ASN A 86 3.00 13.20 9.67
C ASN A 86 4.39 13.82 9.76
N ALA A 87 4.98 13.88 10.95
CA ALA A 87 6.33 14.41 11.16
C ALA A 87 7.42 13.45 10.63
N VAL A 88 7.29 12.15 10.89
CA VAL A 88 8.36 11.17 10.60
C VAL A 88 8.22 10.44 9.26
N PHE A 89 7.00 10.29 8.75
CA PHE A 89 6.72 9.55 7.50
C PHE A 89 7.44 10.13 6.26
N PRO A 90 7.57 11.45 6.09
CA PRO A 90 8.35 12.00 4.97
C PRO A 90 9.82 11.56 4.96
N ALA A 91 10.45 11.45 6.14
CA ALA A 91 11.83 10.98 6.27
C ALA A 91 11.96 9.51 5.87
N PHE A 92 11.02 8.66 6.31
CA PHE A 92 10.92 7.28 5.86
C PHE A 92 10.77 7.17 4.33
N MET A 93 9.84 7.93 3.74
CA MET A 93 9.62 7.92 2.28
C MET A 93 10.85 8.40 1.51
N LYS A 94 11.61 9.37 2.03
CA LYS A 94 12.86 9.81 1.42
C LYS A 94 13.90 8.70 1.42
N LYS A 95 14.09 8.00 2.55
CA LYS A 95 15.00 6.86 2.66
C LYS A 95 14.60 5.71 1.73
N LEU A 96 13.31 5.41 1.64
CA LEU A 96 12.81 4.38 0.73
C LEU A 96 13.08 4.71 -0.74
N LYS A 97 12.86 5.97 -1.13
CA LYS A 97 13.12 6.42 -2.51
C LYS A 97 14.61 6.38 -2.89
N SER A 98 15.50 6.48 -1.91
CA SER A 98 16.95 6.44 -2.10
C SER A 98 17.58 5.04 -2.02
N LEU A 99 16.80 4.00 -1.71
CA LEU A 99 17.23 2.62 -1.97
C LEU A 99 17.51 2.43 -3.46
#